data_AF-A0A2E4Y5E1-F1
#
_entry.id   AF-A0A2E4Y5E1-F1
#
_cell.length_a   1.000
_cell.length_b   1.000
_cell.length_c   1.000
_cell.angle_alpha   90.00
_cell.angle_beta   90.00
_cell.angle_gamma   90.00
#
_symmetry.space_group_name_H-M   'P 1'
#
loop_
_entity.id
_entity.type
_entity.pdbx_description
1 polymer ?
#
loop_
_entity_poly.entity_id
_entity_poly.type
_entity_poly.pdbx_seq_one_letter_code
_entity_poly.pdbx_strand_id
1 'polypeptide(L)'
;MVHFLNRDKIKQMNFIYYTFSPNRFHHLNKGSKCIITGHHLIHRFKKGKSLMSFEIVKGSTKFRYAFNDPAQLKQWMLNEKPLVGLCFAGRSNVGKSSLINALFGKTTARTSKTPGRTRSINIFSFDILHKGDDEKKVHGPFFLMDLPGYGYAKVSNEMSKNWDEILGLFFRYCPSTVRVLNIQDARHPIQSADKSFADFVKKFHQLNAALILNKMDKLKTQKERAQLKKSQKTISKEMAQFKEIHFVSAEKQTGLKELEQSIINFFLNKDALN
;
A
#
# COMPACT_ATOMS: atom_id res chain seq x y z
N MET A 1 18.55 -50.40 0.66
CA MET A 1 17.40 -50.74 -0.20
C MET A 1 16.81 -49.45 -0.72
N VAL A 2 17.10 -49.14 -1.98
CA VAL A 2 16.73 -47.90 -2.66
C VAL A 2 15.33 -48.10 -3.25
N HIS A 3 14.41 -47.18 -3.00
CA HIS A 3 13.21 -47.05 -3.81
C HIS A 3 13.19 -45.67 -4.45
N PHE A 4 13.43 -45.66 -5.77
CA PHE A 4 13.17 -44.57 -6.69
C PHE A 4 11.77 -44.74 -7.28
N LEU A 5 10.91 -43.73 -7.16
CA LEU A 5 9.78 -43.38 -8.04
C LEU A 5 9.45 -41.91 -7.72
N ASN A 6 9.21 -40.95 -8.62
CA ASN A 6 9.26 -40.86 -10.06
C ASN A 6 9.43 -39.36 -10.39
N ARG A 7 10.45 -38.97 -11.16
CA ARG A 7 10.60 -37.61 -11.71
C ARG A 7 9.72 -37.55 -12.94
N ASP A 8 8.58 -36.88 -12.85
CA ASP A 8 7.95 -36.10 -13.93
C ASP A 8 6.44 -35.95 -13.67
N LYS A 9 6.07 -34.79 -13.13
CA LYS A 9 4.83 -34.07 -13.49
C LYS A 9 4.91 -32.61 -13.03
N ILE A 10 5.31 -31.76 -13.99
CA ILE A 10 4.60 -30.51 -14.37
C ILE A 10 4.58 -29.41 -13.29
N LYS A 11 5.52 -28.45 -13.33
CA LYS A 11 5.54 -27.18 -14.11
C LYS A 11 4.98 -25.98 -13.31
N GLN A 12 5.81 -24.93 -13.32
CA GLN A 12 5.48 -23.50 -13.21
C GLN A 12 4.99 -22.97 -11.86
N MET A 13 5.93 -22.38 -11.11
CA MET A 13 5.71 -21.07 -10.46
C MET A 13 7.08 -20.42 -10.20
N ASN A 14 7.69 -19.88 -11.26
CA ASN A 14 8.79 -18.95 -11.12
C ASN A 14 8.22 -17.60 -10.67
N PHE A 15 8.20 -17.35 -9.36
CA PHE A 15 8.17 -15.99 -8.83
C PHE A 15 9.58 -15.61 -8.41
N ILE A 16 10.31 -14.98 -9.32
CA ILE A 16 11.56 -14.30 -9.01
C ILE A 16 11.18 -13.01 -8.29
N TYR A 17 11.27 -12.99 -6.95
CA TYR A 17 11.36 -11.74 -6.20
C TYR A 17 12.83 -11.32 -6.20
N TYR A 18 13.16 -10.23 -6.88
CA TYR A 18 14.46 -9.59 -6.70
C TYR A 18 14.47 -8.85 -5.36
N THR A 19 15.09 -9.44 -4.34
CA THR A 19 15.54 -8.73 -3.15
C THR A 19 17.04 -8.48 -3.28
N PHE A 20 17.45 -7.23 -3.41
CA PHE A 20 18.85 -6.83 -3.32
C PHE A 20 19.20 -6.56 -1.85
N SER A 21 19.99 -7.44 -1.25
CA SER A 21 21.00 -7.09 -0.25
C SER A 21 22.00 -8.26 -0.11
N PRO A 22 23.22 -8.16 -0.65
CA PRO A 22 24.26 -9.13 -0.38
C PRO A 22 24.92 -8.80 0.96
N ASN A 23 25.24 -9.85 1.73
CA ASN A 23 26.01 -9.85 3.00
C ASN A 23 25.20 -9.81 4.30
N ARG A 24 24.71 -10.98 4.70
CA ARG A 24 25.10 -11.64 5.97
C ARG A 24 24.38 -12.99 6.12
N PHE A 25 25.14 -14.08 5.92
CA PHE A 25 24.73 -15.42 6.36
C PHE A 25 25.04 -15.54 7.86
N HIS A 26 24.02 -15.69 8.70
CA HIS A 26 24.18 -16.32 10.01
C HIS A 26 23.22 -17.49 10.14
N HIS A 27 23.81 -18.67 10.29
CA HIS A 27 23.14 -19.91 10.65
C HIS A 27 22.44 -19.74 11.99
N LEU A 28 21.14 -20.06 12.05
CA LEU A 28 20.45 -20.30 13.32
C LEU A 28 19.89 -21.72 13.32
N ASN A 29 20.41 -22.50 14.26
CA ASN A 29 20.14 -23.92 14.48
C ASN A 29 18.68 -24.18 14.88
N LYS A 30 18.23 -25.38 14.55
CA LYS A 30 16.94 -25.95 15.00
C LYS A 30 16.96 -26.11 16.52
N GLY A 31 15.95 -25.55 17.18
CA GLY A 31 15.58 -25.89 18.55
C GLY A 31 16.07 -24.89 19.59
N SER A 32 15.20 -23.99 20.03
CA SER A 32 15.25 -23.38 21.36
C SER A 32 13.87 -22.85 21.74
N LYS A 33 13.33 -23.36 22.85
CA LYS A 33 12.14 -22.85 23.54
C LYS A 33 12.53 -21.55 24.25
N CYS A 34 11.63 -20.56 24.26
CA CYS A 34 11.66 -19.48 25.23
C CYS A 34 10.26 -19.33 25.82
N ILE A 35 10.18 -19.52 27.14
CA ILE A 35 9.02 -19.25 27.98
C ILE A 35 9.24 -17.84 28.54
N ILE A 36 8.33 -16.91 28.23
CA ILE A 36 8.18 -15.67 29.00
C ILE A 36 6.68 -15.43 29.16
N THR A 37 6.29 -15.36 30.42
CA THR A 37 4.95 -15.10 30.94
C THR A 37 4.59 -13.62 30.83
N GLY A 38 3.37 -13.33 30.38
CA GLY A 38 2.79 -12.00 30.37
C GLY A 38 1.48 -12.03 29.59
N HIS A 39 0.35 -11.91 30.28
CA HIS A 39 -0.99 -11.93 29.70
C HIS A 39 -1.16 -10.82 28.64
N HIS A 40 -1.04 -11.14 27.36
CA HIS A 40 -1.62 -10.41 26.22
C HIS A 40 -1.97 -11.44 25.15
N LEU A 41 -3.16 -11.32 24.56
CA LEU A 41 -3.72 -12.27 23.60
C LEU A 41 -2.93 -12.21 22.28
N ILE A 42 -1.78 -12.89 22.22
CA ILE A 42 -0.99 -13.04 20.99
C ILE A 42 -1.47 -14.34 20.32
N HIS A 43 -2.32 -14.22 19.30
CA HIS A 43 -2.57 -15.34 18.41
C HIS A 43 -1.31 -15.62 17.59
N ARG A 44 -0.47 -16.53 18.12
CA ARG A 44 0.64 -17.15 17.41
C ARG A 44 0.07 -17.89 16.19
N PHE A 45 0.15 -17.28 15.00
CA PHE A 45 -0.23 -17.97 13.77
C PHE A 45 0.65 -19.21 13.59
N LYS A 46 0.06 -20.41 13.67
CA LYS A 46 0.78 -21.67 13.43
C LYS A 46 1.47 -21.59 12.07
N LYS A 47 2.80 -21.76 12.06
CA LYS A 47 3.62 -22.04 10.86
C LYS A 47 2.90 -23.09 10.02
N GLY A 48 2.29 -22.67 8.91
CA GLY A 48 1.57 -23.59 8.01
C GLY A 48 0.36 -22.99 7.30
N LYS A 49 -0.21 -21.87 7.75
CA LYS A 49 -1.27 -21.20 6.98
C LYS A 49 -0.67 -20.40 5.82
N SER A 50 -1.00 -20.79 4.59
CA SER A 50 -0.64 -20.10 3.37
C SER A 50 -1.12 -18.65 3.41
N LEU A 51 -0.25 -17.65 3.13
CA LEU A 51 -0.66 -16.24 3.03
C LEU A 51 -1.82 -16.02 2.03
N MET A 52 -2.06 -16.95 1.10
CA MET A 52 -3.18 -16.92 0.14
C MET A 52 -4.57 -17.00 0.79
N SER A 53 -4.65 -17.20 2.10
CA SER A 53 -5.90 -17.38 2.83
C SER A 53 -6.47 -16.11 3.46
N PHE A 54 -5.96 -14.91 3.17
CA PHE A 54 -6.55 -13.65 3.66
C PHE A 54 -7.02 -12.77 2.50
N GLU A 55 -8.04 -11.95 2.74
CA GLU A 55 -8.56 -10.97 1.76
C GLU A 55 -9.11 -9.71 2.42
N ILE A 56 -9.10 -8.61 1.67
CA ILE A 56 -9.78 -7.37 2.05
C ILE A 56 -11.27 -7.59 1.83
N VAL A 57 -12.08 -7.34 2.86
CA VAL A 57 -13.53 -7.52 2.77
C VAL A 57 -14.13 -6.38 1.96
N LYS A 58 -14.35 -6.60 0.67
CA LYS A 58 -14.94 -5.60 -0.22
C LYS A 58 -16.33 -5.18 0.30
N GLY A 59 -16.58 -3.88 0.39
CA GLY A 59 -17.83 -3.32 0.91
C GLY A 59 -17.88 -3.15 2.43
N SER A 60 -16.89 -3.65 3.18
CA SER A 60 -16.78 -3.38 4.63
C SER A 60 -16.38 -1.94 4.96
N THR A 61 -15.97 -1.18 3.95
CA THR A 61 -15.36 0.14 4.15
C THR A 61 -16.38 1.16 4.64
N LYS A 62 -16.11 1.76 5.81
CA LYS A 62 -16.96 2.77 6.44
C LYS A 62 -16.21 4.10 6.55
N PHE A 63 -16.80 5.18 6.04
CA PHE A 63 -16.27 6.53 6.25
C PHE A 63 -16.28 6.86 7.74
N ARG A 64 -15.20 7.49 8.22
CA ARG A 64 -15.02 7.88 9.63
C ARG A 64 -14.86 9.39 9.77
N TYR A 65 -13.88 9.96 9.09
CA TYR A 65 -13.49 11.36 9.26
C TYR A 65 -13.06 12.00 7.94
N ALA A 66 -13.15 13.33 7.88
CA ALA A 66 -12.50 14.14 6.87
C ALA A 66 -11.81 15.33 7.53
N PHE A 67 -10.49 15.40 7.48
CA PHE A 67 -9.71 16.46 8.12
C PHE A 67 -9.19 17.46 7.10
N ASN A 68 -9.54 18.73 7.26
CA ASN A 68 -8.96 19.88 6.56
C ASN A 68 -8.15 20.79 7.49
N ASP A 69 -8.26 20.58 8.80
CA ASP A 69 -7.53 21.28 9.85
C ASP A 69 -6.36 20.42 10.37
N PRO A 70 -5.12 20.93 10.34
CA PRO A 70 -3.95 20.18 10.81
C PRO A 70 -4.01 19.81 12.30
N ALA A 71 -4.55 20.67 13.16
CA ALA A 71 -4.60 20.41 14.61
C ALA A 71 -5.57 19.27 14.95
N GLN A 72 -6.74 19.24 14.33
CA GLN A 72 -7.71 18.15 14.46
C GLN A 72 -7.13 16.82 13.96
N LEU A 73 -6.45 16.84 12.80
CA LEU A 73 -5.76 15.65 12.28
C LEU A 73 -4.72 15.13 13.28
N LYS A 74 -3.90 16.03 13.82
CA LYS A 74 -2.87 15.68 14.82
C LYS A 74 -3.48 15.01 16.03
N GLN A 75 -4.51 15.62 16.61
CA GLN A 75 -5.17 15.07 17.80
C GLN A 75 -5.75 13.68 17.53
N TRP A 76 -6.42 13.50 16.38
CA TRP A 76 -6.91 12.19 15.99
C TRP A 76 -5.78 11.16 15.84
N MET A 77 -4.69 11.47 15.13
CA MET A 77 -3.55 10.56 14.95
C MET A 77 -2.83 10.22 16.26
N LEU A 78 -2.84 11.11 17.25
CA LEU A 78 -2.25 10.87 18.56
C LEU A 78 -3.12 9.97 19.43
N ASN A 79 -4.45 10.08 19.31
CA ASN A 79 -5.42 9.32 20.08
C ASN A 79 -5.68 7.92 19.49
N GLU A 80 -5.67 7.79 18.16
CA GLU A 80 -5.93 6.53 17.47
C GLU A 80 -4.67 5.65 17.46
N LYS A 81 -4.47 4.88 18.54
CA LYS A 81 -3.32 3.96 18.66
C LYS A 81 -3.76 2.53 19.04
N PRO A 82 -3.28 1.50 18.32
CA PRO A 82 -2.34 1.56 17.19
C PRO A 82 -3.02 2.00 15.88
N LEU A 83 -2.46 2.99 15.18
CA LEU A 83 -2.89 3.36 13.83
C LEU A 83 -2.26 2.40 12.81
N VAL A 84 -3.06 1.47 12.30
CA VAL A 84 -2.66 0.48 11.29
C VAL A 84 -3.46 0.73 10.01
N GLY A 85 -2.80 0.89 8.86
CA GLY A 85 -3.55 1.21 7.66
C GLY A 85 -2.79 1.46 6.37
N LEU A 86 -3.49 2.04 5.42
CA LEU A 86 -2.99 2.43 4.10
C LEU A 86 -3.24 3.91 3.86
N CYS A 87 -2.27 4.57 3.23
CA CYS A 87 -2.37 5.94 2.78
C CYS A 87 -2.28 5.98 1.26
N PHE A 88 -3.33 6.43 0.58
CA PHE A 88 -3.35 6.56 -0.87
C PHE A 88 -3.00 7.99 -1.27
N ALA A 89 -1.93 8.15 -2.05
CA ALA A 89 -1.47 9.43 -2.58
C ALA A 89 -1.33 9.35 -4.10
N GLY A 90 -1.51 10.45 -4.81
CA GLY A 90 -1.30 10.50 -6.25
C GLY A 90 -1.75 11.81 -6.85
N ARG A 91 -1.28 12.15 -8.06
CA ARG A 91 -1.75 13.34 -8.76
C ARG A 91 -3.25 13.24 -9.07
N SER A 92 -3.89 14.38 -9.32
CA SER A 92 -5.24 14.37 -9.86
C SER A 92 -5.33 13.50 -11.12
N ASN A 93 -6.42 12.76 -11.28
CA ASN A 93 -6.71 11.92 -12.44
C ASN A 93 -5.76 10.74 -12.71
N VAL A 94 -4.85 10.35 -11.81
CA VAL A 94 -4.05 9.10 -11.94
C VAL A 94 -4.86 7.82 -11.69
N GLY A 95 -6.12 7.97 -11.25
CA GLY A 95 -7.03 6.87 -10.98
C GLY A 95 -7.01 6.38 -9.52
N LYS A 96 -6.65 7.24 -8.56
CA LYS A 96 -6.65 6.94 -7.13
C LYS A 96 -7.99 6.41 -6.62
N SER A 97 -9.07 7.17 -6.80
CA SER A 97 -10.41 6.74 -6.37
C SER A 97 -10.87 5.47 -7.09
N SER A 98 -10.52 5.30 -8.37
CA SER A 98 -10.83 4.07 -9.12
C SER A 98 -10.11 2.87 -8.54
N LEU A 99 -8.84 3.00 -8.17
CA LEU A 99 -8.07 1.93 -7.54
C LEU A 99 -8.60 1.59 -6.15
N ILE A 100 -8.92 2.60 -5.33
CA ILE A 100 -9.56 2.40 -4.02
C ILE A 100 -10.86 1.61 -4.20
N ASN A 101 -11.74 2.03 -5.11
CA ASN A 101 -13.00 1.33 -5.33
C ASN A 101 -12.81 -0.11 -5.85
N ALA A 102 -11.76 -0.36 -6.63
CA ALA A 102 -11.48 -1.69 -7.15
C ALA A 102 -10.97 -2.66 -6.07
N LEU A 103 -10.20 -2.16 -5.10
CA LEU A 103 -9.67 -2.92 -3.97
C LEU A 103 -10.70 -3.09 -2.84
N PHE A 104 -11.41 -2.02 -2.46
CA PHE A 104 -12.20 -1.95 -1.22
C PHE A 104 -13.72 -2.04 -1.42
N GLY A 105 -14.19 -2.02 -2.67
CA GLY A 105 -15.61 -2.07 -3.01
C GLY A 105 -16.10 -0.79 -3.68
N LYS A 106 -17.20 -0.90 -4.45
CA LYS A 106 -17.83 0.23 -5.13
C LYS A 106 -18.30 1.26 -4.08
N THR A 107 -18.18 2.55 -4.41
CA THR A 107 -18.58 3.75 -3.62
C THR A 107 -17.71 4.18 -2.43
N THR A 108 -16.63 3.47 -2.12
CA THR A 108 -15.70 3.85 -1.03
C THR A 108 -15.09 5.25 -1.23
N ALA A 109 -14.54 5.52 -2.40
CA ALA A 109 -13.99 6.82 -2.75
C ALA A 109 -14.84 7.47 -3.84
N ARG A 110 -15.28 8.71 -3.60
CA ARG A 110 -15.96 9.50 -4.64
C ARG A 110 -14.97 9.78 -5.78
N THR A 111 -15.30 9.32 -6.98
CA THR A 111 -14.58 9.64 -8.23
C THR A 111 -14.99 11.04 -8.70
N SER A 112 -14.48 12.09 -8.05
CA SER A 112 -14.74 13.46 -8.54
C SER A 112 -14.05 13.65 -9.89
N LYS A 113 -14.81 13.96 -10.94
CA LYS A 113 -14.29 14.39 -12.25
C LYS A 113 -13.79 15.85 -12.21
N THR A 114 -14.18 16.62 -11.18
CA THR A 114 -13.78 18.01 -10.99
C THR A 114 -12.57 18.08 -10.05
N PRO A 115 -11.38 18.48 -10.55
CA PRO A 115 -10.19 18.64 -9.72
C PRO A 115 -10.38 19.69 -8.62
N GLY A 116 -9.78 19.49 -7.44
CA GLY A 116 -9.73 20.50 -6.37
C GLY A 116 -10.87 20.49 -5.33
N ARG A 117 -11.84 19.56 -5.42
CA ARG A 117 -12.95 19.44 -4.46
C ARG A 117 -12.60 18.72 -3.15
N THR A 118 -11.62 17.82 -3.16
CA THR A 118 -11.19 17.10 -1.95
C THR A 118 -9.94 17.78 -1.40
N ARG A 119 -10.13 18.72 -0.47
CA ARG A 119 -9.06 19.42 0.28
C ARG A 119 -8.73 18.73 1.60
N SER A 120 -9.54 17.74 1.98
CA SER A 120 -9.44 17.01 3.23
C SER A 120 -8.78 15.66 3.04
N ILE A 121 -8.09 15.17 4.07
CA ILE A 121 -7.73 13.75 4.18
C ILE A 121 -8.98 13.00 4.60
N ASN A 122 -9.47 12.10 3.74
CA ASN A 122 -10.62 11.27 4.08
C ASN A 122 -10.14 9.97 4.74
N ILE A 123 -10.77 9.57 5.83
CA ILE A 123 -10.41 8.39 6.60
C ILE A 123 -11.60 7.44 6.63
N PHE A 124 -11.31 6.19 6.32
CA PHE A 124 -12.26 5.08 6.35
C PHE A 124 -11.69 3.95 7.19
N SER A 125 -12.54 3.09 7.75
CA SER A 125 -12.12 1.80 8.32
C SER A 125 -12.53 0.66 7.41
N PHE A 126 -11.78 -0.44 7.38
CA PHE A 126 -12.12 -1.66 6.63
C PHE A 126 -11.71 -2.92 7.40
N ASP A 127 -12.26 -4.07 6.98
CA ASP A 127 -12.00 -5.38 7.58
C ASP A 127 -11.09 -6.24 6.68
N ILE A 128 -10.28 -7.11 7.32
CA ILE A 128 -9.52 -8.18 6.67
C ILE A 128 -9.99 -9.52 7.27
N LEU A 129 -10.33 -10.48 6.42
CA LEU A 129 -10.83 -11.81 6.81
C LEU A 129 -9.90 -12.91 6.33
N HIS A 130 -9.92 -14.03 7.05
CA HIS A 130 -9.41 -15.30 6.53
C HIS A 130 -10.45 -15.94 5.61
N LYS A 131 -10.07 -16.28 4.38
CA LYS A 131 -10.88 -17.02 3.42
C LYS A 131 -11.42 -18.31 4.02
N GLY A 132 -12.73 -18.51 3.89
CA GLY A 132 -13.44 -19.71 4.32
C GLY A 132 -13.70 -19.80 5.82
N ASP A 133 -13.50 -18.72 6.58
CA ASP A 133 -13.72 -18.68 8.02
C ASP A 133 -14.26 -17.28 8.38
N ASP A 134 -15.57 -17.08 8.17
CA ASP A 134 -16.27 -15.80 8.41
C ASP A 134 -16.14 -15.31 9.87
N GLU A 135 -15.73 -16.20 10.77
CA GLU A 135 -15.53 -15.92 12.19
C GLU A 135 -14.09 -15.52 12.56
N LYS A 136 -13.10 -15.70 11.66
CA LYS A 136 -11.70 -15.31 11.92
C LYS A 136 -11.32 -14.01 11.21
N LYS A 137 -11.80 -12.90 11.78
CA LYS A 137 -11.30 -11.56 11.48
C LYS A 137 -9.87 -11.39 11.97
N VAL A 138 -9.03 -10.74 11.18
CA VAL A 138 -7.82 -10.11 11.73
C VAL A 138 -8.31 -8.94 12.58
N HIS A 139 -7.97 -8.92 13.87
CA HIS A 139 -8.46 -7.88 14.78
C HIS A 139 -7.93 -6.51 14.34
N GLY A 140 -8.84 -5.68 13.80
CA GLY A 140 -8.63 -4.27 13.47
C GLY A 140 -9.15 -3.35 14.59
N PRO A 141 -9.01 -2.02 14.43
CA PRO A 141 -9.38 -1.35 13.17
C PRO A 141 -8.22 -1.16 12.18
N PHE A 142 -8.47 -1.49 10.91
CA PHE A 142 -7.61 -1.08 9.79
C PHE A 142 -8.16 0.20 9.15
N PHE A 143 -7.27 1.13 8.81
CA PHE A 143 -7.64 2.42 8.25
C PHE A 143 -7.20 2.58 6.80
N LEU A 144 -8.07 3.17 5.99
CA LEU A 144 -7.77 3.68 4.66
C LEU A 144 -7.81 5.21 4.73
N MET A 145 -6.67 5.84 4.43
CA MET A 145 -6.51 7.29 4.38
C MET A 145 -6.36 7.70 2.91
N ASP A 146 -7.34 8.42 2.38
CA ASP A 146 -7.32 8.95 1.03
C ASP A 146 -6.83 10.40 1.05
N LEU A 147 -5.58 10.62 0.63
CA LEU A 147 -5.01 11.96 0.59
C LEU A 147 -5.57 12.78 -0.56
N PRO A 148 -5.68 14.11 -0.40
CA PRO A 148 -5.93 15.02 -1.50
C PRO A 148 -4.86 14.86 -2.59
N GLY A 149 -5.28 14.95 -3.86
CA GLY A 149 -4.36 14.78 -4.99
C GLY A 149 -3.39 15.94 -5.14
N TYR A 150 -2.11 15.66 -5.39
CA TYR A 150 -1.07 16.69 -5.56
C TYR A 150 -0.90 17.14 -7.01
N GLY A 151 -0.13 18.21 -7.22
CA GLY A 151 0.27 18.69 -8.56
C GLY A 151 -0.80 19.51 -9.31
N TYR A 152 -1.71 20.17 -8.59
CA TYR A 152 -2.68 21.07 -9.21
C TYR A 152 -2.11 22.49 -9.33
N ALA A 153 -1.98 23.00 -10.56
CA ALA A 153 -1.40 24.32 -10.84
C ALA A 153 -2.30 25.52 -10.48
N LYS A 154 -3.55 25.28 -10.08
CA LYS A 154 -4.57 26.32 -9.83
C LYS A 154 -5.14 26.23 -8.40
N VAL A 155 -4.28 26.09 -7.39
CA VAL A 155 -4.66 26.31 -5.99
C VAL A 155 -4.10 27.67 -5.57
N SER A 156 -4.88 28.44 -4.79
CA SER A 156 -4.38 29.70 -4.24
C SER A 156 -3.16 29.42 -3.34
N ASN A 157 -2.27 30.40 -3.18
CA ASN A 157 -1.07 30.27 -2.35
C ASN A 157 -1.39 29.83 -0.92
N GLU A 158 -2.48 30.34 -0.33
CA GLU A 158 -2.97 29.95 0.99
C GLU A 158 -3.43 28.49 1.04
N MET A 159 -4.15 28.03 0.01
CA MET A 159 -4.58 26.63 -0.08
C MET A 159 -3.40 25.67 -0.27
N SER A 160 -2.36 26.09 -1.00
CA SER A 160 -1.12 25.31 -1.11
C SER A 160 -0.41 25.20 0.23
N LYS A 161 -0.32 26.30 0.99
CA LYS A 161 0.31 26.30 2.33
C LYS A 161 -0.41 25.39 3.33
N ASN A 162 -1.73 25.49 3.43
CA ASN A 162 -2.51 24.62 4.33
C ASN A 162 -2.40 23.13 3.91
N TRP A 163 -2.32 22.86 2.61
CA TRP A 163 -2.12 21.51 2.08
C TRP A 163 -0.73 20.96 2.40
N ASP A 164 0.31 21.78 2.27
CA ASP A 164 1.67 21.43 2.65
C ASP A 164 1.78 21.18 4.16
N GLU A 165 1.07 21.99 4.97
CA GLU A 165 1.03 21.84 6.43
C GLU A 165 0.31 20.57 6.86
N ILE A 166 -0.90 20.31 6.35
CA ILE A 166 -1.67 19.12 6.73
C ILE A 166 -0.96 17.83 6.32
N LEU A 167 -0.34 17.79 5.13
CA LEU A 167 0.45 16.64 4.71
C LEU A 167 1.76 16.52 5.48
N GLY A 168 2.42 17.64 5.76
CA GLY A 168 3.63 17.67 6.58
C GLY A 168 3.37 17.11 7.97
N LEU A 169 2.23 17.47 8.55
CA LEU A 169 1.77 16.93 9.82
C LEU A 169 1.43 15.44 9.70
N PHE A 170 0.66 15.06 8.68
CA PHE A 170 0.30 13.66 8.43
C PHE A 170 1.56 12.78 8.40
N PHE A 171 2.52 13.05 7.52
CA PHE A 171 3.72 12.21 7.40
C PHE A 171 4.66 12.29 8.59
N ARG A 172 4.66 13.40 9.35
CA ARG A 172 5.41 13.52 10.60
C ARG A 172 4.90 12.55 11.68
N TYR A 173 3.59 12.38 11.79
CA TYR A 173 2.96 11.51 12.79
C TYR A 173 2.55 10.14 12.24
N CYS A 174 2.72 9.89 10.93
CA CYS A 174 2.38 8.64 10.27
C CYS A 174 3.29 7.52 10.80
N PRO A 175 2.76 6.52 11.51
CA PRO A 175 3.57 5.44 12.04
C PRO A 175 3.97 4.48 10.93
N SER A 176 5.02 3.69 11.16
CA SER A 176 5.48 2.71 10.18
C SER A 176 4.44 1.62 9.88
N THR A 177 3.44 1.42 10.74
CA THR A 177 2.25 0.55 10.57
C THR A 177 1.26 1.07 9.54
N VAL A 178 1.51 2.24 8.96
CA VAL A 178 0.79 2.75 7.78
C VAL A 178 1.65 2.60 6.54
N ARG A 179 1.08 2.02 5.48
CA ARG A 179 1.73 1.91 4.17
C ARG A 179 1.28 2.98 3.21
N VAL A 180 2.22 3.72 2.65
CA VAL A 180 1.96 4.76 1.65
C VAL A 180 1.95 4.14 0.26
N LEU A 181 0.84 4.27 -0.46
CA LEU A 181 0.66 3.81 -1.84
C LEU A 181 0.59 5.04 -2.74
N ASN A 182 1.71 5.34 -3.42
CA ASN A 182 1.79 6.44 -4.38
C ASN A 182 1.36 5.96 -5.76
N ILE A 183 0.33 6.57 -6.33
CA ILE A 183 -0.29 6.13 -7.59
C ILE A 183 0.09 7.10 -8.70
N GLN A 184 0.60 6.54 -9.80
CA GLN A 184 0.97 7.28 -10.99
C GLN A 184 0.34 6.64 -12.23
N ASP A 185 0.19 7.44 -13.29
CA ASP A 185 -0.30 6.97 -14.59
C ASP A 185 0.84 6.29 -15.35
N ALA A 186 0.69 5.01 -15.68
CA ALA A 186 1.74 4.20 -16.32
C ALA A 186 2.17 4.72 -17.70
N ARG A 187 1.36 5.57 -18.36
CA ARG A 187 1.74 6.24 -19.61
C ARG A 187 2.82 7.30 -19.42
N HIS A 188 2.79 7.95 -18.27
CA HIS A 188 3.65 9.08 -17.94
C HIS A 188 4.07 9.02 -16.46
N PRO A 189 4.86 8.01 -16.07
CA PRO A 189 5.38 7.92 -14.72
C PRO A 189 6.36 9.07 -14.45
N ILE A 190 6.70 9.31 -13.18
CA ILE A 190 7.76 10.22 -12.72
C ILE A 190 7.66 11.67 -13.25
N GLN A 191 6.44 12.22 -13.34
CA GLN A 191 6.28 13.63 -13.70
C GLN A 191 6.85 14.56 -12.61
N SER A 192 7.05 15.84 -12.92
CA SER A 192 7.61 16.83 -11.99
C SER A 192 6.93 16.82 -10.62
N ALA A 193 5.60 16.84 -10.58
CA ALA A 193 4.83 16.78 -9.33
C ALA A 193 5.00 15.45 -8.58
N ASP A 194 5.23 14.33 -9.29
CA ASP A 194 5.54 13.04 -8.66
C ASP A 194 6.94 13.07 -8.02
N LYS A 195 7.92 13.72 -8.67
CA LYS A 195 9.26 13.92 -8.12
C LYS A 195 9.24 14.84 -6.89
N SER A 196 8.49 15.94 -6.92
CA SER A 196 8.33 16.81 -5.76
C SER A 196 7.68 16.09 -4.58
N PHE A 197 6.66 15.26 -4.83
CA PHE A 197 6.05 14.44 -3.78
C PHE A 197 7.03 13.40 -3.22
N ALA A 198 7.79 12.74 -4.10
CA ALA A 198 8.86 11.83 -3.73
C ALA A 198 9.90 12.49 -2.81
N ASP A 199 10.41 13.67 -3.18
CA ASP A 199 11.37 14.44 -2.40
C ASP A 199 10.79 14.92 -1.06
N PHE A 200 9.50 15.27 -1.05
CA PHE A 200 8.80 15.63 0.17
C PHE A 200 8.69 14.45 1.14
N VAL A 201 8.24 13.28 0.66
CA VAL A 201 8.09 12.06 1.46
C VAL A 201 9.44 11.52 1.95
N LYS A 202 10.51 11.70 1.17
CA LYS A 202 11.88 11.30 1.53
C LYS A 202 12.40 11.95 2.81
N LYS A 203 11.83 13.08 3.24
CA LYS A 203 12.17 13.77 4.50
C LYS A 203 11.74 12.99 5.75
N PHE A 204 10.91 11.95 5.60
CA PHE A 204 10.35 11.17 6.71
C PHE A 204 10.91 9.74 6.71
N HIS A 205 11.82 9.43 7.65
CA HIS A 205 12.64 8.21 7.65
C HIS A 205 11.89 6.88 7.92
N GLN A 206 10.62 6.92 8.34
CA GLN A 206 9.90 5.75 8.86
C GLN A 206 8.82 5.19 7.93
N LEU A 207 8.68 5.72 6.72
CA LEU A 207 7.56 5.38 5.85
C LEU A 207 7.81 4.06 5.11
N ASN A 208 6.85 3.14 5.22
CA ASN A 208 6.75 2.01 4.31
C ASN A 208 5.97 2.48 3.09
N ALA A 209 6.61 2.55 1.92
CA ALA A 209 6.00 3.11 0.74
C ALA A 209 6.16 2.21 -0.49
N ALA A 210 5.12 2.15 -1.32
CA ALA A 210 5.10 1.47 -2.61
C ALA A 210 4.57 2.38 -3.72
N LEU A 211 5.10 2.19 -4.91
CA LEU A 211 4.69 2.89 -6.12
C LEU A 211 3.72 2.01 -6.91
N ILE A 212 2.61 2.59 -7.34
CA ILE A 212 1.57 1.94 -8.12
C ILE A 212 1.48 2.61 -9.49
N LEU A 213 1.90 1.90 -10.53
CA LEU A 213 1.75 2.31 -11.92
C LEU A 213 0.40 1.81 -12.43
N ASN A 214 -0.61 2.67 -12.32
CA ASN A 214 -1.98 2.40 -12.68
C ASN A 214 -2.25 2.69 -14.17
N LYS A 215 -3.42 2.26 -14.66
CA LYS A 215 -3.88 2.42 -16.05
C LYS A 215 -3.03 1.68 -17.08
N MET A 216 -2.52 0.50 -16.72
CA MET A 216 -1.81 -0.37 -17.66
C MET A 216 -2.64 -0.70 -18.92
N ASP A 217 -3.98 -0.66 -18.83
CA ASP A 217 -4.89 -0.82 -19.97
C ASP A 217 -4.77 0.29 -21.03
N LYS A 218 -4.19 1.43 -20.67
CA LYS A 218 -3.99 2.55 -21.60
C LYS A 218 -2.68 2.44 -22.41
N LEU A 219 -1.81 1.49 -22.09
CA LEU A 219 -0.64 1.14 -22.92
C LEU A 219 -1.07 0.11 -23.96
N LYS A 220 -1.57 0.63 -25.10
CA LYS A 220 -2.23 -0.15 -26.15
C LYS A 220 -1.24 -0.88 -27.05
N THR A 221 -0.04 -0.33 -27.22
CA THR A 221 0.97 -0.85 -28.15
C THR A 221 2.10 -1.60 -27.42
N GLN A 222 2.76 -2.53 -28.13
CA GLN A 222 3.96 -3.17 -27.61
C GLN A 222 5.09 -2.17 -27.37
N LYS A 223 5.20 -1.12 -28.21
CA LYS A 223 6.19 -0.04 -28.08
C LYS A 223 6.05 0.70 -26.75
N GLU A 224 4.83 1.09 -26.37
CA GLU A 224 4.57 1.77 -25.08
C GLU A 224 4.93 0.88 -23.88
N ARG A 225 4.56 -0.40 -23.93
CA ARG A 225 4.91 -1.37 -22.87
C ARG A 225 6.41 -1.58 -22.76
N ALA A 226 7.10 -1.69 -23.91
CA ALA A 226 8.54 -1.82 -23.97
C ALA A 226 9.26 -0.56 -23.45
N GLN A 227 8.73 0.63 -23.74
CA GLN A 227 9.24 1.89 -23.21
C GLN A 227 9.12 1.95 -21.69
N LEU A 228 7.95 1.60 -21.13
CA LEU A 228 7.79 1.54 -19.68
C LEU A 228 8.76 0.55 -19.05
N LYS A 229 8.94 -0.63 -19.66
CA LYS A 229 9.92 -1.64 -19.23
C LYS A 229 11.36 -1.09 -19.22
N LYS A 230 11.76 -0.38 -20.27
CA LYS A 230 13.09 0.27 -20.35
C LYS A 230 13.25 1.34 -19.27
N SER A 231 12.19 2.10 -18.96
CA SER A 231 12.21 3.13 -17.93
C SER A 231 12.21 2.59 -16.49
N GLN A 232 11.96 1.30 -16.25
CA GLN A 232 11.86 0.74 -14.89
C GLN A 232 13.12 1.02 -14.05
N LYS A 233 14.32 0.88 -14.63
CA LYS A 233 15.58 1.17 -13.91
C LYS A 233 15.67 2.63 -13.47
N THR A 234 15.25 3.55 -14.33
CA THR A 234 15.21 4.99 -14.02
C THR A 234 14.16 5.28 -12.95
N ILE A 235 12.96 4.70 -13.09
CA ILE A 235 11.88 4.84 -12.10
C ILE A 235 12.38 4.36 -10.74
N SER A 236 12.93 3.15 -10.63
CA SER A 236 13.46 2.62 -9.38
C SER A 236 14.55 3.50 -8.75
N LYS A 237 15.39 4.14 -9.57
CA LYS A 237 16.44 5.06 -9.09
C LYS A 237 15.85 6.38 -8.58
N GLU A 238 14.96 7.01 -9.35
CA GLU A 238 14.38 8.32 -9.00
C GLU A 238 13.32 8.22 -7.89
N MET A 239 12.71 7.05 -7.74
CA MET A 239 11.62 6.78 -6.81
C MET A 239 12.05 5.81 -5.69
N ALA A 240 13.33 5.86 -5.30
CA ALA A 240 13.97 4.86 -4.42
C ALA A 240 13.34 4.71 -3.02
N GLN A 241 12.63 5.73 -2.52
CA GLN A 241 11.85 5.67 -1.28
C GLN A 241 10.64 4.72 -1.38
N PHE A 242 10.17 4.43 -2.59
CA PHE A 242 9.12 3.45 -2.86
C PHE A 242 9.75 2.09 -3.16
N LYS A 243 9.85 1.23 -2.15
CA LYS A 243 10.62 -0.02 -2.20
C LYS A 243 10.02 -1.12 -3.08
N GLU A 244 8.73 -0.97 -3.41
CA GLU A 244 7.99 -1.88 -4.27
C GLU A 244 7.31 -1.10 -5.40
N ILE A 245 7.23 -1.71 -6.57
CA ILE A 245 6.53 -1.16 -7.74
C ILE A 245 5.49 -2.18 -8.20
N HIS A 246 4.24 -1.76 -8.28
CA HIS A 246 3.11 -2.58 -8.75
C HIS A 246 2.56 -2.02 -10.05
N PHE A 247 2.25 -2.90 -11.02
CA PHE A 247 1.68 -2.53 -12.30
C PHE A 247 0.22 -2.98 -12.34
N VAL A 248 -0.72 -2.04 -12.43
CA VAL A 248 -2.15 -2.34 -12.28
C VAL A 248 -3.01 -1.64 -13.33
N SER A 249 -4.17 -2.23 -13.62
CA SER A 249 -5.30 -1.51 -14.20
C SER A 249 -6.48 -1.67 -13.27
N ALA A 250 -6.85 -0.60 -12.56
CA ALA A 250 -8.09 -0.57 -11.79
C ALA A 250 -9.32 -0.83 -12.68
N GLU A 251 -9.30 -0.32 -13.92
CA GLU A 251 -10.38 -0.45 -14.91
C GLU A 251 -10.58 -1.90 -15.37
N LYS A 252 -9.46 -2.60 -15.69
CA LYS A 252 -9.49 -3.98 -16.18
C LYS A 252 -9.27 -5.02 -15.07
N GLN A 253 -9.16 -4.57 -13.83
CA GLN A 253 -8.85 -5.40 -12.65
C GLN A 253 -7.59 -6.25 -12.79
N THR A 254 -6.64 -5.85 -13.62
CA THR A 254 -5.36 -6.57 -13.80
C THR A 254 -4.34 -6.10 -12.77
N GLY A 255 -3.58 -7.04 -12.20
CA GLY A 255 -2.57 -6.75 -11.17
C GLY A 255 -3.14 -6.45 -9.77
N LEU A 256 -4.47 -6.44 -9.61
CA LEU A 256 -5.11 -6.08 -8.33
C LEU A 256 -4.94 -7.16 -7.26
N LYS A 257 -4.96 -8.43 -7.65
CA LYS A 257 -4.80 -9.55 -6.70
C LYS A 257 -3.38 -9.53 -6.10
N GLU A 258 -2.38 -9.28 -6.93
CA GLU A 258 -0.98 -9.17 -6.52
C GLU A 258 -0.76 -7.96 -5.60
N LEU A 259 -1.38 -6.83 -5.92
CA LEU A 259 -1.36 -5.63 -5.06
C LEU A 259 -2.06 -5.88 -3.72
N GLU A 260 -3.27 -6.45 -3.73
CA GLU A 260 -4.02 -6.80 -2.53
C GLU A 260 -3.20 -7.75 -1.64
N GLN A 261 -2.55 -8.75 -2.23
CA GLN A 261 -1.71 -9.67 -1.50
C GLN A 261 -0.49 -8.98 -0.88
N SER A 262 0.17 -8.07 -1.62
CA SER A 262 1.27 -7.27 -1.04
C SER A 262 0.79 -6.41 0.14
N ILE A 263 -0.40 -5.82 0.04
CA ILE A 263 -1.04 -5.05 1.13
C ILE A 263 -1.28 -5.93 2.36
N ILE A 264 -1.85 -7.12 2.17
CA ILE A 264 -2.13 -8.07 3.27
C ILE A 264 -0.82 -8.53 3.91
N ASN A 265 0.18 -8.88 3.10
CA ASN A 265 1.50 -9.28 3.59
C ASN A 265 2.14 -8.17 4.43
N PHE A 266 1.94 -6.89 4.07
CA PHE A 266 2.42 -5.77 4.88
C PHE A 266 1.81 -5.75 6.29
N PHE A 267 0.51 -6.02 6.42
CA PHE A 267 -0.15 -6.09 7.72
C PHE A 267 0.34 -7.31 8.52
N LEU A 268 0.30 -8.49 7.92
CA LEU A 268 0.66 -9.75 8.60
C LEU A 268 2.13 -9.81 9.02
N ASN A 269 3.05 -9.25 8.22
CA ASN A 269 4.48 -9.22 8.57
C ASN A 269 4.78 -8.27 9.73
N LYS A 270 3.92 -7.29 9.99
CA LYS A 270 4.08 -6.37 11.13
C LYS A 270 3.50 -6.94 12.42
N ASP A 271 2.41 -7.69 12.34
CA ASP A 271 1.85 -8.43 13.48
C ASP A 271 2.79 -9.56 13.94
N ALA A 272 3.68 -10.03 13.07
CA ALA A 272 4.72 -11.01 13.41
C ALA A 272 5.99 -10.39 14.03
N LEU A 273 6.08 -9.05 14.09
CA LEU A 273 7.28 -8.31 14.51
C LEU A 273 7.12 -7.55 15.84
N ASN A 274 6.02 -7.74 16.57
CA ASN A 274 5.84 -7.22 17.94
C ASN A 274 5.62 -8.36 18.92
#